data_AF-A0A2H0ULG8-F1
#
_entry.id   AF-A0A2H0ULG8-F1
#
_cell.length_a   1.000
_cell.length_b   1.000
_cell.length_c   1.000
_cell.angle_alpha   90.00
_cell.angle_beta   90.00
_cell.angle_gamma   90.00
#
_symmetry.space_group_name_H-M   'P 1'
#
loop_
_entity.id
_entity.type
_entity.pdbx_description
1 polymer ?
#
loop_
_entity_poly.entity_id
_entity_poly.type
_entity_poly.pdbx_seq_one_letter_code
_entity_poly.pdbx_strand_id
1 'polypeptide(L)'
;MKNLKKIIPVSISELFDRLTVSQIKELFDEKNRQSHSDELLKIEKAIDGFFKSHPVAMNAYFIRLIIILAQINIHIWRTKEAMQSGEKFYENTKLAHQLNGVRNKVKNLILQEANSNLGAKKSNTDTEALDFWNVSILDGKESFNRLLGEIDQRSIFSTDDSLNFTLTDLIDEATISQIKEALFTGDAKKTSRNRLCELSYDINTILNEERALSGRLMRYIILLAQINFYVWFNKDRMQQEPEQYDKLLEQAQDLNSLRNHVRNILMDEFQEGSPAIMKSSFLDFEGNNNWYSATINSLGVGRGAESTFSLNEGDFAKMFGIKIEELPSSALKIIREKDFRYEKLKGAQRDEILLTVVKRIISGNFWVSGQDKKDIWEKGWSENLATYNKTLASEGLIPKFIQSHPALRLNGEYIRPLESDFEFNFADVYRQWAFQTFFSDVKAIYEFGCGSGQHLVSLAEVFKGRELHGLDWAESSSKIISALNKDRGWNIEAHVFDMFNPDEKVGFDKPSAVFTVGTMEQMGKNFEPFLQYLLKNKPAIVVHMETIEEFYDDSNFFDYLAHVYDNARNYLSGYLTRLKQLEKEGKITIIKAQHIPFGSMYHDSYSFVAWKPK
;
A
#
# COMPACT_ATOMS: atom_id res chain seq x y z
N MET A 1 46.08 -4.07 3.40
CA MET A 1 45.27 -3.18 4.26
C MET A 1 45.01 -1.88 3.50
N LYS A 2 43.85 -1.76 2.84
CA LYS A 2 43.43 -0.50 2.20
C LYS A 2 42.73 0.35 3.25
N ASN A 3 43.13 1.61 3.35
CA ASN A 3 42.59 2.63 4.26
C ASN A 3 41.06 2.66 4.23
N LEU A 4 40.43 2.12 5.29
CA LEU A 4 39.08 2.49 5.68
C LEU A 4 39.14 3.97 6.08
N LYS A 5 38.72 4.85 5.18
CA LYS A 5 38.41 6.24 5.54
C LYS A 5 37.47 6.20 6.74
N LYS A 6 37.93 6.74 7.87
CA LYS A 6 37.09 7.05 9.04
C LYS A 6 35.81 7.73 8.53
N ILE A 7 34.68 7.03 8.58
CA ILE A 7 33.38 7.62 8.33
C ILE A 7 33.11 8.53 9.52
N ILE A 8 33.31 9.83 9.33
CA ILE A 8 32.85 10.83 10.29
C ILE A 8 31.32 10.73 10.27
N PRO A 9 30.63 10.50 11.41
CA PRO A 9 29.18 10.51 11.42
C PRO A 9 28.69 11.89 10.96
N VAL A 10 27.97 11.92 9.84
CA VAL A 10 27.38 13.14 9.27
C VAL A 10 26.25 13.58 10.19
N SER A 11 26.24 14.85 10.62
CA SER A 11 25.20 15.36 11.52
C SER A 11 23.85 15.52 10.81
N ILE A 12 22.75 15.48 11.57
CA ILE A 12 21.40 15.63 11.01
C ILE A 12 21.20 16.96 10.26
N SER A 13 21.79 18.06 10.75
CA SER A 13 21.76 19.35 10.05
C SER A 13 22.49 19.31 8.71
N GLU A 14 23.55 18.50 8.59
CA GLU A 14 24.30 18.32 7.35
C GLU A 14 23.54 17.41 6.38
N LEU A 15 22.80 16.41 6.89
CA LEU A 15 21.89 15.60 6.08
C LEU A 15 20.77 16.45 5.47
N PHE A 16 20.10 17.30 6.25
CA PHE A 16 19.08 18.22 5.71
C PHE A 16 19.66 19.23 4.72
N ASP A 17 20.83 19.76 5.03
CA ASP A 17 21.51 20.69 4.13
C ASP A 17 21.87 20.02 2.79
N ARG A 18 22.36 18.78 2.81
CA ARG A 18 22.57 17.99 1.59
C ARG A 18 21.27 17.67 0.88
N LEU A 19 20.21 17.31 1.61
CA LEU A 19 18.89 17.00 1.05
C LEU A 19 18.35 18.20 0.26
N THR A 20 18.41 19.40 0.84
CA THR A 20 17.97 20.63 0.16
C THR A 20 18.80 20.94 -1.09
N VAL A 21 20.13 20.77 -1.05
CA VAL A 21 21.01 21.04 -2.20
C VAL A 21 20.83 19.99 -3.31
N SER A 22 20.74 18.71 -2.97
CA SER A 22 20.51 17.64 -3.95
C SER A 22 19.11 17.75 -4.56
N GLN A 23 18.10 18.26 -3.82
CA GLN A 23 16.76 18.52 -4.36
C GLN A 23 16.77 19.63 -5.41
N ILE A 24 17.54 20.69 -5.18
CA ILE A 24 17.75 21.77 -6.17
C ILE A 24 18.41 21.20 -7.42
N LYS A 25 19.47 20.40 -7.25
CA LYS A 25 20.18 19.79 -8.38
C LYS A 25 19.28 18.82 -9.18
N GLU A 26 18.43 18.05 -8.52
CA GLU A 26 17.47 17.20 -9.20
C GLU A 26 16.51 18.01 -10.11
N LEU A 27 16.05 19.18 -9.64
CA LEU A 27 15.20 20.06 -10.43
C LEU A 27 15.94 20.68 -11.62
N PHE A 28 17.14 21.21 -11.41
CA PHE A 28 17.79 22.12 -12.37
C PHE A 28 19.00 21.53 -13.12
N ASP A 29 19.63 20.44 -12.65
CA ASP A 29 20.72 19.75 -13.36
C ASP A 29 20.17 18.53 -14.13
N GLU A 30 19.63 18.81 -15.31
CA GLU A 30 18.98 17.81 -16.15
C GLU A 30 19.89 16.63 -16.51
N LYS A 31 21.20 16.89 -16.69
CA LYS A 31 22.17 15.89 -17.15
C LYS A 31 22.43 14.80 -16.12
N ASN A 32 22.41 15.15 -14.83
CA ASN A 32 22.71 14.23 -13.74
C ASN A 32 21.51 13.96 -12.83
N ARG A 33 20.29 14.32 -13.27
CA ARG A 33 19.06 14.24 -12.48
C ARG A 33 18.88 12.90 -11.76
N GLN A 34 18.99 11.79 -12.47
CA GLN A 34 18.87 10.44 -11.87
C GLN A 34 19.91 10.19 -10.77
N SER A 35 21.15 10.64 -10.95
CA SER A 35 22.17 10.51 -9.92
C SER A 35 21.83 11.34 -8.67
N HIS A 36 21.21 12.51 -8.84
CA HIS A 36 20.73 13.32 -7.72
C HIS A 36 19.54 12.66 -7.03
N SER A 37 18.62 12.06 -7.79
CA SER A 37 17.52 11.24 -7.24
C SER A 37 18.04 10.07 -6.39
N ASP A 38 19.06 9.35 -6.86
CA ASP A 38 19.67 8.25 -6.12
C ASP A 38 20.41 8.73 -4.86
N GLU A 39 20.99 9.93 -4.89
CA GLU A 39 21.60 10.55 -3.71
C GLU A 39 20.52 10.95 -2.69
N LEU A 40 19.42 11.54 -3.13
CA LEU A 40 18.28 11.93 -2.29
C LEU A 40 17.75 10.73 -1.50
N LEU A 41 17.54 9.58 -2.15
CA LEU A 41 17.12 8.34 -1.48
C LEU A 41 18.10 7.86 -0.41
N LYS A 42 19.41 8.03 -0.63
CA LYS A 42 20.44 7.69 0.38
C LYS A 42 20.41 8.65 1.57
N ILE A 43 20.16 9.93 1.31
CA ILE A 43 20.06 10.95 2.36
C ILE A 43 18.78 10.74 3.18
N GLU A 44 17.64 10.46 2.54
CA GLU A 44 16.37 10.12 3.20
C GLU A 44 16.55 8.96 4.18
N LYS A 45 17.14 7.84 3.72
CA LYS A 45 17.42 6.67 4.56
C LYS A 45 18.35 6.98 5.74
N ALA A 46 19.32 7.87 5.53
CA ALA A 46 20.21 8.31 6.61
C ALA A 46 19.48 9.16 7.65
N ILE A 47 18.54 10.01 7.22
CA ILE A 47 17.65 10.78 8.10
C ILE A 47 16.72 9.85 8.88
N ASP A 48 16.12 8.86 8.22
CA ASP A 48 15.27 7.86 8.88
C ASP A 48 16.05 7.07 9.93
N GLY A 49 17.28 6.64 9.61
CA GLY A 49 18.15 5.98 10.57
C GLY A 49 18.49 6.86 11.78
N PHE A 50 18.65 8.17 11.57
CA PHE A 50 18.84 9.13 12.66
C PHE A 50 17.60 9.23 13.54
N PHE A 51 16.42 9.42 12.96
CA PHE A 51 15.16 9.56 13.72
C PHE A 51 14.77 8.29 14.48
N LYS A 52 15.07 7.11 13.94
CA LYS A 52 14.91 5.83 14.67
C LYS A 52 15.76 5.78 15.95
N SER A 53 16.93 6.40 15.94
CA SER A 53 17.88 6.37 17.06
C SER A 53 17.73 7.58 18.00
N HIS A 54 17.20 8.69 17.48
CA HIS A 54 17.00 9.95 18.18
C HIS A 54 15.63 10.51 17.78
N PRO A 55 14.55 10.09 18.46
CA PRO A 55 13.22 10.62 18.18
C PRO A 55 13.21 12.14 18.35
N VAL A 56 12.84 12.85 17.29
CA VAL A 56 12.65 14.30 17.29
C VAL A 56 11.17 14.54 16.98
N ALA A 57 10.48 15.27 17.86
CA ALA A 57 9.08 15.61 17.64
C ALA A 57 8.94 16.61 16.49
N MET A 58 8.01 16.34 15.58
CA MET A 58 7.64 17.31 14.55
C MET A 58 6.86 18.46 15.19
N ASN A 59 7.38 19.68 15.07
CA ASN A 59 6.71 20.89 15.53
C ASN A 59 6.91 22.03 14.52
N ALA A 60 6.10 23.09 14.65
CA ALA A 60 6.13 24.24 13.75
C ALA A 60 7.50 24.93 13.70
N TYR A 61 8.23 24.98 14.83
CA TYR A 61 9.56 25.58 14.88
C TYR A 61 10.55 24.79 14.01
N PHE A 62 10.60 23.47 14.18
CA PHE A 62 11.46 22.59 13.39
C PHE A 62 11.12 22.64 11.90
N ILE A 63 9.83 22.58 11.54
CA ILE A 63 9.36 22.70 10.14
C ILE A 63 9.84 24.03 9.54
N ARG A 64 9.65 25.15 10.25
CA ARG A 64 10.06 26.46 9.75
C ARG A 64 11.58 26.58 9.58
N LEU A 65 12.39 25.96 10.43
CA LEU A 65 13.85 25.90 10.23
C LEU A 65 14.22 25.14 8.94
N ILE A 66 13.53 24.04 8.63
CA ILE A 66 13.70 23.29 7.39
C ILE A 66 13.27 24.12 6.17
N ILE A 67 12.16 24.84 6.26
CA ILE A 67 11.69 25.77 5.21
C ILE A 67 12.74 26.85 4.93
N ILE A 68 13.27 27.51 5.97
CA ILE A 68 14.33 28.52 5.81
C ILE A 68 15.56 27.91 5.13
N LEU A 69 16.01 26.74 5.60
CA LEU A 69 17.20 26.09 5.03
C LEU A 69 17.01 25.82 3.53
N ALA A 70 15.84 25.33 3.14
CA ALA A 70 15.48 25.08 1.76
C ALA A 70 15.49 26.35 0.90
N GLN A 71 14.90 27.44 1.41
CA GLN A 71 14.80 28.75 0.75
C GLN A 71 16.15 29.46 0.62
N ILE A 72 17.00 29.39 1.65
CA ILE A 72 18.36 29.95 1.58
C ILE A 72 19.20 29.19 0.56
N ASN A 73 19.12 27.86 0.53
CA ASN A 73 19.93 27.08 -0.40
C ASN A 73 19.53 27.31 -1.86
N ILE A 74 18.24 27.51 -2.18
CA ILE A 74 17.83 27.91 -3.53
C ILE A 74 18.26 29.34 -3.85
N HIS A 75 18.24 30.26 -2.89
CA HIS A 75 18.76 31.62 -3.09
C HIS A 75 20.27 31.58 -3.40
N ILE A 76 21.06 30.84 -2.61
CA ILE A 76 22.50 30.65 -2.85
C ILE A 76 22.77 30.04 -4.24
N TRP A 77 21.98 29.04 -4.65
CA TRP A 77 22.11 28.43 -5.98
C TRP A 77 21.96 29.49 -7.08
N ARG A 78 20.91 30.30 -7.02
CA ARG A 78 20.65 31.35 -8.00
C ARG A 78 21.68 32.45 -7.99
N THR A 79 22.12 32.89 -6.81
CA THR A 79 23.23 33.86 -6.69
C THR A 79 24.48 33.32 -7.38
N LYS A 80 24.75 32.01 -7.32
CA LYS A 80 25.86 31.38 -8.05
C LYS A 80 25.65 31.33 -9.56
N GLU A 81 24.45 31.07 -10.04
CA GLU A 81 24.14 31.14 -11.47
C GLU A 81 24.34 32.56 -12.01
N ALA A 82 23.88 33.59 -11.29
CA ALA A 82 24.10 35.00 -11.64
C ALA A 82 25.59 35.38 -11.64
N MET A 83 26.39 34.85 -10.71
CA MET A 83 27.85 35.03 -10.76
C MET A 83 28.48 34.38 -12.00
N GLN A 84 28.01 33.19 -12.39
CA GLN A 84 28.52 32.48 -13.57
C GLN A 84 28.12 33.15 -14.89
N SER A 85 26.97 33.82 -14.94
CA SER A 85 26.55 34.63 -16.10
C SER A 85 27.26 35.99 -16.19
N GLY A 86 28.04 36.36 -15.17
CA GLY A 86 28.75 37.64 -15.09
C GLY A 86 27.92 38.80 -14.53
N GLU A 87 26.69 38.53 -14.09
CA GLU A 87 25.80 39.54 -13.53
C GLU A 87 26.25 39.95 -12.12
N LYS A 88 26.50 41.25 -11.91
CA LYS A 88 26.78 41.86 -10.59
C LYS A 88 27.73 41.01 -9.72
N PHE A 89 28.79 40.48 -10.31
CA PHE A 89 29.64 39.42 -9.72
C PHE A 89 30.09 39.72 -8.28
N TYR A 90 30.52 40.95 -8.00
CA TYR A 90 30.98 41.36 -6.66
C TYR A 90 29.83 41.42 -5.64
N GLU A 91 28.68 41.98 -6.02
CA GLU A 91 27.48 42.05 -5.16
C GLU A 91 26.96 40.64 -4.85
N ASN A 92 26.90 39.79 -5.86
CA ASN A 92 26.46 38.40 -5.72
C ASN A 92 27.46 37.56 -4.90
N THR A 93 28.77 37.82 -4.99
CA THR A 93 29.77 37.18 -4.12
C THR A 93 29.55 37.54 -2.65
N LYS A 94 29.33 38.83 -2.38
CA LYS A 94 29.04 39.32 -1.02
C LYS A 94 27.73 38.72 -0.48
N LEU A 95 26.68 38.73 -1.29
CA LEU A 95 25.38 38.15 -0.94
C LEU A 95 25.48 36.65 -0.64
N ALA A 96 26.20 35.89 -1.48
CA ALA A 96 26.42 34.46 -1.25
C ALA A 96 27.16 34.20 0.07
N HIS A 97 28.11 35.05 0.47
CA HIS A 97 28.79 34.93 1.76
C HIS A 97 27.83 35.14 2.93
N GLN A 98 27.03 36.21 2.88
CA GLN A 98 26.05 36.53 3.92
C GLN A 98 24.96 35.45 4.05
N LEU A 99 24.44 34.93 2.92
CA LEU A 99 23.47 33.83 2.91
C LEU A 99 24.04 32.54 3.52
N ASN A 100 25.34 32.26 3.32
CA ASN A 100 26.00 31.13 3.99
C ASN A 100 26.10 31.32 5.50
N GLY A 101 26.24 32.56 5.99
CA GLY A 101 26.16 32.89 7.41
C GLY A 101 24.81 32.51 8.01
N VAL A 102 23.71 32.91 7.33
CA VAL A 102 22.34 32.55 7.75
C VAL A 102 22.12 31.03 7.69
N ARG A 103 22.55 30.36 6.61
CA ARG A 103 22.51 28.90 6.46
C ARG A 103 23.17 28.20 7.65
N ASN A 104 24.36 28.65 8.06
CA ASN A 104 25.08 28.08 9.20
C ASN A 104 24.34 28.33 10.52
N LYS A 105 23.73 29.51 10.70
CA LYS A 105 22.88 29.81 11.87
C LYS A 105 21.71 28.83 11.95
N VAL A 106 21.01 28.59 10.84
CA VAL A 106 19.89 27.64 10.75
C VAL A 106 20.34 26.21 11.03
N LYS A 107 21.46 25.77 10.45
CA LYS A 107 22.04 24.45 10.73
C LYS A 107 22.34 24.26 12.22
N ASN A 108 22.86 25.29 12.89
CA ASN A 108 23.10 25.25 14.33
C ASN A 108 21.81 25.14 15.14
N LEU A 109 20.73 25.83 14.75
CA LEU A 109 19.42 25.73 15.38
C LEU A 109 18.78 24.34 15.18
N ILE A 110 18.93 23.75 13.98
CA ILE A 110 18.49 22.36 13.71
C ILE A 110 19.25 21.37 14.58
N LEU A 111 20.57 21.54 14.75
CA LEU A 111 21.37 20.67 15.63
C LEU A 111 20.87 20.71 17.07
N GLN A 112 20.55 21.91 17.57
CA GLN A 112 20.03 22.13 18.91
C GLN A 112 18.65 21.48 19.08
N GLU A 113 17.72 21.74 18.17
CA GLU A 113 16.36 21.20 18.26
C GLU A 113 16.33 19.67 18.14
N ALA A 114 17.22 19.09 17.34
CA ALA A 114 17.36 17.65 17.19
C ALA A 114 18.15 16.97 18.33
N ASN A 115 18.55 17.71 19.39
CA ASN A 115 19.40 17.23 20.48
C ASN A 115 20.64 16.46 20.00
N SER A 116 21.23 16.90 18.89
CA SER A 116 22.32 16.22 18.21
C SER A 116 23.69 16.81 18.61
N ASN A 117 24.79 16.14 18.24
CA ASN A 117 26.14 16.51 18.67
C ASN A 117 26.50 17.98 18.36
N LEU A 118 26.47 18.83 19.39
CA LEU A 118 26.79 20.26 19.31
C LEU A 118 28.26 20.54 18.96
N GLY A 119 29.16 19.54 19.01
CA GLY A 119 30.52 19.64 18.50
C GLY A 119 30.61 19.82 16.98
N ALA A 120 29.50 19.63 16.24
CA ALA A 120 29.39 19.92 14.82
C ALA A 120 28.94 21.37 14.51
N LYS A 121 28.77 22.22 15.55
CA LYS A 121 28.34 23.62 15.41
C LYS A 121 29.28 24.41 14.50
N LYS A 122 28.72 25.19 13.57
CA LYS A 122 29.46 26.05 12.65
C LYS A 122 29.75 27.40 13.30
N SER A 123 30.98 27.88 13.19
CA SER A 123 31.46 29.14 13.76
C SER A 123 31.33 30.34 12.80
N ASN A 124 31.23 30.11 11.50
CA ASN A 124 31.01 31.18 10.52
C ASN A 124 29.51 31.48 10.35
N THR A 125 28.96 32.32 11.21
CA THR A 125 27.55 32.78 11.19
C THR A 125 27.44 34.28 10.94
N ASP A 126 28.47 34.89 10.37
CA ASP A 126 28.48 36.33 10.11
C ASP A 126 27.45 36.68 9.01
N THR A 127 26.64 37.68 9.29
CA THR A 127 25.55 38.16 8.44
C THR A 127 25.57 39.68 8.31
N GLU A 128 26.70 40.33 8.66
CA GLU A 128 26.86 41.79 8.62
C GLU A 128 26.29 42.37 7.31
N ALA A 129 25.30 43.26 7.45
CA ALA A 129 24.57 43.95 6.38
C ALA A 129 23.56 43.14 5.54
N LEU A 130 23.03 41.99 6.01
CA LEU A 130 21.93 41.26 5.37
C LEU A 130 20.59 41.43 6.10
N ASP A 131 19.96 42.60 5.95
CA ASP A 131 18.69 42.92 6.64
C ASP A 131 17.50 42.06 6.15
N PHE A 132 17.52 41.63 4.90
CA PHE A 132 16.43 40.90 4.23
C PHE A 132 16.42 39.37 4.47
N TRP A 133 17.09 38.91 5.52
CA TRP A 133 16.90 37.57 6.10
C TRP A 133 16.90 37.57 7.63
N ASN A 134 16.76 38.76 8.23
CA ASN A 134 16.51 38.90 9.66
C ASN A 134 15.05 38.50 9.97
N VAL A 135 14.80 37.19 10.05
CA VAL A 135 13.48 36.61 10.31
C VAL A 135 13.38 36.10 11.75
N SER A 136 12.19 36.22 12.33
CA SER A 136 11.94 36.09 13.78
C SER A 136 12.44 34.79 14.42
N ILE A 137 12.40 33.66 13.71
CA ILE A 137 12.77 32.37 14.29
C ILE A 137 14.28 32.15 14.42
N LEU A 138 15.09 33.00 13.78
CA LEU A 138 16.55 32.90 13.87
C LEU A 138 17.09 33.34 15.24
N ASP A 139 16.28 33.95 16.08
CA ASP A 139 16.62 34.33 17.45
C ASP A 139 16.50 33.16 18.44
N GLY A 140 16.05 32.00 17.97
CA GLY A 140 15.98 30.76 18.74
C GLY A 140 14.59 30.44 19.27
N LYS A 141 14.47 29.24 19.85
CA LYS A 141 13.20 28.65 20.30
C LYS A 141 12.49 29.47 21.36
N GLU A 142 13.23 30.09 22.28
CA GLU A 142 12.65 30.97 23.31
C GLU A 142 11.98 32.21 22.72
N SER A 143 12.62 32.85 21.74
CA SER A 143 12.05 33.99 21.02
C SER A 143 10.80 33.58 20.26
N PHE A 144 10.85 32.43 19.57
CA PHE A 144 9.70 31.85 18.89
C PHE A 144 8.53 31.57 19.84
N ASN A 145 8.77 30.96 21.00
CA ASN A 145 7.74 30.66 21.99
C ASN A 145 7.12 31.94 22.58
N ARG A 146 7.93 32.99 22.80
CA ARG A 146 7.42 34.29 23.23
C ARG A 146 6.48 34.90 22.19
N LEU A 147 6.88 34.88 20.92
CA LEU A 147 6.05 35.37 19.81
C LEU A 147 4.75 34.57 19.67
N LEU A 148 4.77 33.26 19.91
CA LEU A 148 3.55 32.44 19.96
C LEU A 148 2.63 32.85 21.11
N GLY A 149 3.19 33.16 22.28
CA GLY A 149 2.42 33.57 23.46
C GLY A 149 1.85 35.00 23.37
N GLU A 150 2.38 35.85 22.49
CA GLU A 150 1.91 37.22 22.24
C GLU A 150 0.70 37.30 21.29
N ILE A 151 0.30 36.19 20.67
CA ILE A 151 -0.87 36.13 19.79
C ILE A 151 -2.15 36.20 20.65
N ASP A 152 -2.94 37.26 20.47
CA ASP A 152 -4.35 37.28 20.87
C ASP A 152 -5.03 36.09 20.18
N GLN A 153 -5.61 35.13 20.92
CA GLN A 153 -6.02 33.77 20.51
C GLN A 153 -7.04 33.66 19.35
N ARG A 154 -6.90 34.44 18.28
CA ARG A 154 -7.62 34.34 17.03
C ARG A 154 -6.87 33.35 16.15
N SER A 155 -6.98 32.09 16.53
CA SER A 155 -6.63 30.97 15.65
C SER A 155 -7.40 31.11 14.32
N ILE A 156 -6.85 30.60 13.22
CA ILE A 156 -7.64 30.42 11.98
C ILE A 156 -8.88 29.54 12.26
N PHE A 157 -8.83 28.70 13.31
CA PHE A 157 -9.94 27.91 13.84
C PHE A 157 -10.96 28.71 14.68
N SER A 158 -10.81 30.02 14.87
CA SER A 158 -11.80 30.87 15.57
C SER A 158 -12.92 31.41 14.66
N THR A 159 -12.89 31.06 13.37
CA THR A 159 -13.91 31.40 12.36
C THR A 159 -14.55 30.13 11.80
N ASP A 160 -15.84 30.20 11.43
CA ASP A 160 -16.68 29.07 10.91
C ASP A 160 -16.07 28.29 9.71
N ASP A 161 -15.00 28.79 9.08
CA ASP A 161 -14.26 28.16 7.98
C ASP A 161 -13.27 27.06 8.44
N SER A 162 -13.21 26.76 9.74
CA SER A 162 -12.28 25.82 10.39
C SER A 162 -12.35 24.37 9.89
N LEU A 163 -13.39 24.00 9.15
CA LEU A 163 -13.62 22.66 8.62
C LEU A 163 -12.83 22.35 7.33
N ASN A 164 -12.11 23.31 6.75
CA ASN A 164 -11.57 23.21 5.38
C ASN A 164 -10.03 23.29 5.23
N PHE A 165 -9.25 23.51 6.28
CA PHE A 165 -7.78 23.63 6.17
C PHE A 165 -7.04 22.39 6.70
N THR A 166 -6.22 21.80 5.84
CA THR A 166 -5.35 20.67 6.18
C THR A 166 -3.99 21.14 6.71
N LEU A 167 -3.25 20.29 7.42
CA LEU A 167 -1.85 20.53 7.80
C LEU A 167 -1.00 20.83 6.57
N THR A 168 -1.27 20.14 5.45
CA THR A 168 -0.63 20.44 4.17
C THR A 168 -0.85 21.89 3.74
N ASP A 169 -2.08 22.41 3.87
CA ASP A 169 -2.39 23.80 3.51
C ASP A 169 -1.68 24.80 4.42
N LEU A 170 -1.61 24.51 5.72
CA LEU A 170 -0.91 25.36 6.68
C LEU A 170 0.59 25.40 6.39
N ILE A 171 1.21 24.25 6.09
CA ILE A 171 2.63 24.16 5.73
C ILE A 171 2.90 24.91 4.42
N ASP A 172 2.07 24.71 3.39
CA ASP A 172 2.18 25.41 2.11
C ASP A 172 2.11 26.94 2.30
N GLU A 173 1.12 27.44 3.05
CA GLU A 173 0.99 28.87 3.34
C GLU A 173 2.13 29.41 4.22
N ALA A 174 2.65 28.59 5.14
CA ALA A 174 3.82 28.94 5.94
C ALA A 174 5.06 29.14 5.07
N THR A 175 5.28 28.30 4.05
CA THR A 175 6.42 28.50 3.13
C THR A 175 6.32 29.83 2.39
N ILE A 176 5.12 30.25 1.98
CA ILE A 176 4.89 31.53 1.28
C ILE A 176 5.07 32.70 2.23
N SER A 177 4.48 32.62 3.43
CA SER A 177 4.56 33.69 4.43
C SER A 177 5.99 33.90 4.92
N GLN A 178 6.79 32.83 5.00
CA GLN A 178 8.22 32.89 5.35
C GLN A 178 9.03 33.72 4.34
N ILE A 179 8.73 33.58 3.03
CA ILE A 179 9.35 34.39 1.97
C ILE A 179 9.01 35.86 2.18
N LYS A 180 7.74 36.16 2.46
CA LYS A 180 7.27 37.54 2.69
C LYS A 180 7.92 38.15 3.94
N GLU A 181 8.07 37.40 5.03
CA GLU A 181 8.78 37.88 6.22
C GLU A 181 10.26 38.20 5.93
N ALA A 182 10.92 37.37 5.11
CA ALA A 182 12.30 37.61 4.71
C ALA A 182 12.44 38.87 3.83
N LEU A 183 11.63 38.96 2.79
CA LEU A 183 11.84 39.92 1.69
C LEU A 183 11.09 41.25 1.85
N PHE A 184 10.00 41.31 2.62
CA PHE A 184 9.26 42.57 2.83
C PHE A 184 9.91 43.43 3.92
N THR A 185 9.50 44.69 3.97
CA THR A 185 9.92 45.68 4.98
C THR A 185 8.70 46.31 5.66
N GLY A 186 8.92 47.03 6.77
CA GLY A 186 7.87 47.78 7.48
C GLY A 186 6.67 46.93 7.91
N ASP A 187 5.46 47.48 7.74
CA ASP A 187 4.21 46.84 8.16
C ASP A 187 3.89 45.54 7.42
N ALA A 188 4.34 45.40 6.17
CA ALA A 188 4.14 44.18 5.39
C ALA A 188 4.96 43.00 5.95
N LYS A 189 6.18 43.27 6.44
CA LYS A 189 6.99 42.28 7.17
C LYS A 189 6.33 41.89 8.50
N LYS A 190 5.86 42.88 9.26
CA LYS A 190 5.15 42.65 10.53
C LYS A 190 3.89 41.80 10.34
N THR A 191 3.11 42.07 9.30
CA THR A 191 1.91 41.31 8.94
C THR A 191 2.25 39.86 8.62
N SER A 192 3.29 39.64 7.80
CA SER A 192 3.74 38.28 7.42
C SER A 192 4.28 37.50 8.62
N ARG A 193 4.99 38.17 9.54
CA ARG A 193 5.45 37.59 10.80
C ARG A 193 4.28 37.15 11.68
N ASN A 194 3.28 38.00 11.87
CA ASN A 194 2.09 37.67 12.66
C ASN A 194 1.34 36.47 12.05
N ARG A 195 1.20 36.45 10.72
CA ARG A 195 0.60 35.32 10.01
C ARG A 195 1.36 34.01 10.23
N LEU A 196 2.69 34.05 10.22
CA LEU A 196 3.52 32.86 10.51
C LEU A 196 3.34 32.38 11.95
N CYS A 197 3.13 33.29 12.90
CA CYS A 197 2.84 32.95 14.29
C CYS A 197 1.48 32.22 14.40
N GLU A 198 0.43 32.72 13.74
CA GLU A 198 -0.89 32.05 13.66
C GLU A 198 -0.78 30.65 13.06
N LEU A 199 -0.15 30.54 11.87
CA LEU A 199 0.06 29.25 11.21
C LEU A 199 0.86 28.29 12.07
N SER A 200 1.85 28.78 12.83
CA SER A 200 2.67 27.95 13.71
C SER A 200 1.89 27.41 14.90
N TYR A 201 0.97 28.21 15.46
CA TYR A 201 0.05 27.76 16.50
C TYR A 201 -0.88 26.66 15.98
N ASP A 202 -1.48 26.89 14.81
CA ASP A 202 -2.40 25.95 14.17
C ASP A 202 -1.70 24.63 13.76
N ILE A 203 -0.49 24.72 13.19
CA ILE A 203 0.36 23.55 12.90
C ILE A 203 0.63 22.74 14.17
N ASN A 204 1.05 23.39 15.26
CA ASN A 204 1.29 22.72 16.53
C ASN A 204 0.02 22.11 17.15
N THR A 205 -1.15 22.71 16.89
CA THR A 205 -2.43 22.18 17.37
C THR A 205 -2.83 20.90 16.63
N ILE A 206 -2.58 20.82 15.32
CA ILE A 206 -2.88 19.63 14.50
C ILE A 206 -1.83 18.53 14.72
N LEU A 207 -0.57 18.90 14.93
CA LEU A 207 0.51 17.97 15.22
C LEU A 207 0.36 17.43 16.65
N ASN A 208 -0.18 16.22 16.78
CA ASN A 208 -0.12 15.47 18.04
C ASN A 208 1.35 15.07 18.35
N GLU A 209 1.70 14.92 19.63
CA GLU A 209 3.10 14.77 20.12
C GLU A 209 3.86 13.53 19.60
N GLU A 210 3.21 12.63 18.85
CA GLU A 210 3.76 11.32 18.43
C GLU A 210 3.95 11.14 16.92
N ARG A 211 3.79 12.17 16.07
CA ARG A 211 4.05 11.99 14.62
C ARG A 211 5.55 11.81 14.34
N ALA A 212 5.92 10.63 13.84
CA ALA A 212 7.28 10.30 13.47
C ALA A 212 7.73 11.10 12.23
N LEU A 213 8.89 11.74 12.32
CA LEU A 213 9.56 12.37 11.18
C LEU A 213 10.17 11.30 10.27
N SER A 214 10.10 11.50 8.96
CA SER A 214 10.82 10.71 7.96
C SER A 214 11.61 11.61 7.02
N GLY A 215 12.72 11.11 6.47
CA GLY A 215 13.51 11.80 5.46
C GLY A 215 12.68 12.16 4.24
N ARG A 216 11.74 11.29 3.88
CA ARG A 216 10.79 11.50 2.78
C ARG A 216 9.84 12.66 3.05
N LEU A 217 9.19 12.69 4.21
CA LEU A 217 8.30 13.78 4.61
C LEU A 217 9.03 15.13 4.59
N MET A 218 10.27 15.14 5.09
CA MET A 218 11.11 16.34 5.08
C MET A 218 11.48 16.78 3.66
N ARG A 219 11.75 15.85 2.75
CA ARG A 219 12.00 16.16 1.33
C ARG A 219 10.81 16.85 0.68
N TYR A 220 9.58 16.44 0.98
CA TYR A 220 8.38 17.08 0.43
C TYR A 220 8.20 18.51 0.91
N ILE A 221 8.39 18.76 2.20
CA ILE A 221 8.34 20.12 2.78
C ILE A 221 9.43 21.00 2.15
N ILE A 222 10.64 20.46 1.99
CA ILE A 222 11.77 21.14 1.33
C ILE A 222 11.42 21.49 -0.11
N LEU A 223 10.92 20.53 -0.89
CA LEU A 223 10.57 20.73 -2.28
C LEU A 223 9.46 21.77 -2.42
N LEU A 224 8.43 21.71 -1.57
CA LEU A 224 7.35 22.69 -1.53
C LEU A 224 7.88 24.10 -1.25
N ALA A 225 8.79 24.25 -0.28
CA ALA A 225 9.43 25.52 0.05
C ALA A 225 10.27 26.09 -1.10
N GLN A 226 11.01 25.22 -1.80
CA GLN A 226 11.83 25.60 -2.96
C GLN A 226 10.98 26.02 -4.16
N ILE A 227 9.92 25.27 -4.45
CA ILE A 227 8.96 25.60 -5.52
C ILE A 227 8.32 26.96 -5.25
N ASN A 228 7.80 27.18 -4.04
CA ASN A 228 7.15 28.45 -3.69
C ASN A 228 8.12 29.63 -3.77
N PHE A 229 9.38 29.47 -3.36
CA PHE A 229 10.41 30.49 -3.53
C PHE A 229 10.68 30.79 -5.01
N TYR A 230 10.79 29.76 -5.83
CA TYR A 230 11.09 29.91 -7.25
C TYR A 230 9.93 30.55 -8.02
N VAL A 231 8.69 30.17 -7.74
CA VAL A 231 7.48 30.79 -8.30
C VAL A 231 7.40 32.27 -7.93
N TRP A 232 7.66 32.60 -6.65
CA TRP A 232 7.68 33.99 -6.21
C TRP A 232 8.73 34.81 -6.96
N PHE A 233 9.95 34.28 -7.10
CA PHE A 233 11.02 34.95 -7.83
C PHE A 233 10.70 35.14 -9.30
N ASN A 234 10.13 34.14 -9.97
CA ASN A 234 9.76 34.27 -11.38
C ASN A 234 8.71 35.38 -11.57
N LYS A 235 7.78 35.54 -10.63
CA LYS A 235 6.82 36.65 -10.66
C LYS A 235 7.48 38.01 -10.50
N ASP A 236 8.51 38.13 -9.65
CA ASP A 236 9.30 39.35 -9.51
C ASP A 236 10.07 39.67 -10.80
N ARG A 237 10.74 38.67 -11.40
CA ARG A 237 11.43 38.83 -12.70
C ARG A 237 10.50 39.21 -13.84
N MET A 238 9.28 38.67 -13.89
CA MET A 238 8.31 39.06 -14.91
C MET A 238 8.06 40.58 -14.93
N GLN A 239 8.18 41.24 -13.76
CA GLN A 239 8.04 42.69 -13.66
C GLN A 239 9.30 43.44 -14.09
N GLN A 240 10.48 42.83 -13.93
CA GLN A 240 11.79 43.44 -14.18
C GLN A 240 12.32 43.15 -15.59
N GLU A 241 11.92 42.04 -16.21
CA GLU A 241 12.38 41.51 -17.50
C GLU A 241 11.19 41.17 -18.42
N PRO A 242 10.43 42.18 -18.91
CA PRO A 242 9.23 41.95 -19.72
C PRO A 242 9.48 41.12 -20.99
N GLU A 243 10.70 41.16 -21.52
CA GLU A 243 11.12 40.39 -22.70
C GLU A 243 11.22 38.87 -22.44
N GLN A 244 11.27 38.43 -21.19
CA GLN A 244 11.25 37.01 -20.80
C GLN A 244 9.91 36.59 -20.19
N TYR A 245 8.89 37.46 -20.22
CA TYR A 245 7.62 37.25 -19.53
C TYR A 245 6.97 35.89 -19.83
N ASP A 246 6.80 35.55 -21.11
CA ASP A 246 6.11 34.31 -21.52
C ASP A 246 6.84 33.05 -21.01
N LYS A 247 8.18 33.04 -21.15
CA LYS A 247 9.02 31.93 -20.67
C LYS A 247 8.97 31.80 -19.14
N LEU A 248 9.02 32.92 -18.43
CA LEU A 248 8.93 32.92 -16.97
C LEU A 248 7.54 32.48 -16.50
N LEU A 249 6.48 32.85 -17.23
CA LEU A 249 5.10 32.52 -16.93
C LEU A 249 4.85 31.02 -17.09
N GLU A 250 5.32 30.44 -18.19
CA GLU A 250 5.29 29.00 -18.45
C GLU A 250 6.00 28.23 -17.32
N GLN A 251 7.21 28.64 -16.94
CA GLN A 251 7.94 28.03 -15.82
C GLN A 251 7.19 28.15 -14.48
N ALA A 252 6.56 29.29 -14.22
CA ALA A 252 5.78 29.48 -13.01
C ALA A 252 4.51 28.61 -12.99
N GLN A 253 3.87 28.39 -14.13
CA GLN A 253 2.72 27.49 -14.27
C GLN A 253 3.12 26.03 -14.05
N ASP A 254 4.21 25.59 -14.66
CA ASP A 254 4.79 24.25 -14.45
C ASP A 254 5.09 23.98 -12.97
N LEU A 255 5.75 24.93 -12.32
CA LEU A 255 6.08 24.84 -10.90
C LEU A 255 4.84 24.84 -10.02
N ASN A 256 3.79 25.60 -10.37
CA ASN A 256 2.52 25.54 -9.64
C ASN A 256 1.82 24.19 -9.80
N SER A 257 1.92 23.56 -10.97
CA SER A 257 1.43 22.19 -11.17
C SER A 257 2.20 21.18 -10.31
N LEU A 258 3.54 21.27 -10.29
CA LEU A 258 4.38 20.45 -9.42
C LEU A 258 4.08 20.70 -7.93
N ARG A 259 3.84 21.95 -7.53
CA ARG A 259 3.42 22.33 -6.17
C ARG A 259 2.13 21.63 -5.76
N ASN A 260 1.09 21.67 -6.60
CA ASN A 260 -0.18 21.01 -6.33
C ASN A 260 0.01 19.50 -6.20
N HIS A 261 0.88 18.92 -7.03
CA HIS A 261 1.21 17.51 -6.95
C HIS A 261 1.90 17.13 -5.63
N VAL A 262 2.92 17.90 -5.21
CA VAL A 262 3.60 17.71 -3.90
C VAL A 262 2.63 17.88 -2.74
N ARG A 263 1.68 18.81 -2.83
CA ARG A 263 0.62 18.96 -1.83
C ARG A 263 -0.28 17.73 -1.74
N ASN A 264 -0.74 17.19 -2.87
CA ASN A 264 -1.57 16.00 -2.87
C ASN A 264 -0.81 14.80 -2.25
N ILE A 265 0.51 14.69 -2.50
CA ILE A 265 1.36 13.69 -1.83
C ILE A 265 1.43 13.94 -0.32
N LEU A 266 1.68 15.18 0.12
CA LEU A 266 1.71 15.53 1.54
C LEU A 266 0.38 15.25 2.24
N MET A 267 -0.76 15.51 1.59
CA MET A 267 -2.08 15.18 2.13
C MET A 267 -2.26 13.66 2.34
N ASP A 268 -1.77 12.81 1.42
CA ASP A 268 -1.78 11.35 1.58
C ASP A 268 -0.87 10.92 2.75
N GLU A 269 0.34 11.48 2.84
CA GLU A 269 1.29 11.21 3.94
C GLU A 269 0.71 11.63 5.31
N PHE A 270 -0.04 12.73 5.36
CA PHE A 270 -0.70 13.19 6.58
C PHE A 270 -2.07 12.53 6.84
N GLN A 271 -2.57 11.71 5.91
CA GLN A 271 -3.87 11.03 5.93
C GLN A 271 -5.07 11.99 5.97
N GLU A 272 -4.99 13.09 5.21
CA GLU A 272 -5.97 14.20 5.22
C GLU A 272 -7.07 14.04 4.15
N GLY A 273 -7.25 12.82 3.61
CA GLY A 273 -7.95 12.56 2.37
C GLY A 273 -9.47 12.43 2.47
N SER A 274 -10.20 13.46 2.05
CA SER A 274 -11.44 13.30 1.28
C SER A 274 -11.18 13.67 -0.18
N PRO A 275 -11.71 12.92 -1.19
CA PRO A 275 -11.56 13.24 -2.61
C PRO A 275 -12.00 14.66 -3.00
N ALA A 276 -12.88 15.28 -2.20
CA ALA A 276 -13.38 16.64 -2.43
C ALA A 276 -12.34 17.76 -2.20
N ILE A 277 -11.22 17.48 -1.54
CA ILE A 277 -10.19 18.47 -1.15
C ILE A 277 -8.95 18.40 -2.08
N MET A 278 -8.85 17.37 -2.94
CA MET A 278 -7.71 17.23 -3.84
C MET A 278 -7.69 18.34 -4.90
N LYS A 279 -6.54 18.99 -5.08
CA LYS A 279 -6.39 20.06 -6.07
C LYS A 279 -6.14 19.50 -7.45
N SER A 280 -6.83 20.03 -8.45
CA SER A 280 -6.58 19.71 -9.85
C SER A 280 -5.15 20.07 -10.24
N SER A 281 -4.43 19.11 -10.80
CA SER A 281 -3.22 19.35 -11.57
C SER A 281 -3.60 19.44 -13.05
N PHE A 282 -3.19 20.49 -13.74
CA PHE A 282 -3.41 20.66 -15.20
C PHE A 282 -2.54 19.73 -16.07
N LEU A 283 -1.98 18.67 -15.49
CA LEU A 283 -1.08 17.75 -16.18
C LEU A 283 -1.87 16.55 -16.67
N ASP A 284 -2.14 16.52 -17.97
CA ASP A 284 -2.45 15.29 -18.69
C ASP A 284 -1.17 14.42 -18.67
N PHE A 285 -1.24 13.30 -17.97
CA PHE A 285 -0.13 12.35 -17.78
C PHE A 285 0.24 11.56 -19.06
N GLU A 286 -0.33 11.91 -20.22
CA GLU A 286 -0.07 11.22 -21.49
C GLU A 286 1.18 11.73 -22.24
N GLY A 287 1.94 12.69 -21.68
CA GLY A 287 3.13 13.25 -22.31
C GLY A 287 4.44 12.91 -21.59
N ASN A 288 5.24 12.03 -22.18
CA ASN A 288 6.58 11.63 -21.70
C ASN A 288 7.67 12.74 -21.83
N ASN A 289 7.30 14.03 -21.71
CA ASN A 289 8.17 15.15 -22.13
C ASN A 289 8.24 16.37 -21.19
N ASN A 290 7.72 16.33 -19.95
CA ASN A 290 7.92 17.45 -19.01
C ASN A 290 9.19 17.28 -18.16
N TRP A 291 10.00 18.33 -18.02
CA TRP A 291 11.31 18.29 -17.35
C TRP A 291 11.25 17.85 -15.86
N TYR A 292 10.09 18.00 -15.21
CA TYR A 292 9.85 17.61 -13.81
C TYR A 292 9.24 16.21 -13.64
N SER A 293 8.92 15.48 -14.72
CA SER A 293 8.38 14.10 -14.67
C SER A 293 9.29 13.14 -13.89
N ALA A 294 10.61 13.27 -14.07
CA ALA A 294 11.60 12.50 -13.33
C ALA A 294 11.64 12.85 -11.84
N THR A 295 11.43 14.12 -11.48
CA THR A 295 11.28 14.54 -10.08
C THR A 295 10.00 13.96 -9.48
N ILE A 296 8.89 13.99 -10.22
CA ILE A 296 7.64 13.33 -9.81
C ILE A 296 7.87 11.83 -9.56
N ASN A 297 8.55 11.14 -10.48
CA ASN A 297 8.88 9.71 -10.33
C ASN A 297 9.78 9.45 -9.11
N SER A 298 10.75 10.33 -8.83
CA SER A 298 11.67 10.18 -7.69
C SER A 298 11.06 10.56 -6.34
N LEU A 299 10.00 11.36 -6.33
CA LEU A 299 9.15 11.60 -5.14
C LEU A 299 8.31 10.35 -4.80
N GLY A 300 8.28 9.37 -5.69
CA GLY A 300 7.60 8.11 -5.45
C GLY A 300 6.09 8.24 -5.55
N VAL A 301 5.56 8.87 -6.61
CA VAL A 301 4.14 8.71 -6.98
C VAL A 301 3.86 7.22 -7.16
N GLY A 302 3.03 6.66 -6.27
CA GLY A 302 2.78 5.22 -6.23
C GLY A 302 3.75 4.41 -5.36
N ARG A 303 4.74 5.04 -4.72
CA ARG A 303 5.26 4.56 -3.44
C ARG A 303 4.41 5.26 -2.40
N GLY A 304 3.34 4.65 -1.89
CA GLY A 304 2.82 5.11 -0.59
C GLY A 304 3.97 5.15 0.40
N ALA A 305 3.85 5.88 1.51
CA ALA A 305 4.64 5.52 2.69
C ALA A 305 4.72 3.97 2.77
N GLU A 306 5.89 3.40 3.03
CA GLU A 306 6.03 1.99 3.41
C GLU A 306 5.23 1.77 4.70
N SER A 307 3.90 1.86 4.61
CA SER A 307 2.96 1.26 5.54
C SER A 307 2.94 -0.18 5.09
N THR A 308 3.95 -0.92 5.54
CA THR A 308 3.83 -2.36 5.58
C THR A 308 2.62 -2.65 6.46
N PHE A 309 1.56 -3.16 5.86
CA PHE A 309 0.39 -3.64 6.58
C PHE A 309 0.63 -5.09 6.98
N SER A 310 -0.12 -5.60 7.95
CA SER A 310 -0.17 -7.03 8.24
C SER A 310 -1.59 -7.43 8.56
N LEU A 311 -2.01 -8.60 8.08
CA LEU A 311 -3.25 -9.21 8.56
C LEU A 311 -3.05 -9.66 10.02
N ASN A 312 -3.98 -9.31 10.89
CA ASN A 312 -4.06 -9.79 12.26
C ASN A 312 -5.32 -10.65 12.48
N GLU A 313 -5.48 -11.16 13.70
CA GLU A 313 -6.62 -12.01 14.09
C GLU A 313 -7.98 -11.35 13.82
N GLY A 314 -8.10 -10.04 14.04
CA GLY A 314 -9.30 -9.27 13.77
C GLY A 314 -9.63 -9.17 12.27
N ASP A 315 -8.61 -9.07 11.41
CA ASP A 315 -8.81 -9.05 9.96
C ASP A 315 -9.33 -10.40 9.46
N PHE A 316 -8.73 -11.50 9.92
CA PHE A 316 -9.20 -12.86 9.59
C PHE A 316 -10.63 -13.09 10.09
N ALA A 317 -10.92 -12.76 11.35
CA ALA A 317 -12.26 -12.90 11.92
C ALA A 317 -13.29 -12.11 11.11
N LYS A 318 -12.96 -10.86 10.74
CA LYS A 318 -13.81 -10.00 9.90
C LYS A 318 -14.06 -10.64 8.53
N MET A 319 -13.02 -11.10 7.84
CA MET A 319 -13.16 -11.75 6.51
C MET A 319 -14.03 -13.01 6.59
N PHE A 320 -13.85 -13.82 7.63
CA PHE A 320 -14.62 -15.04 7.84
C PHE A 320 -16.05 -14.77 8.37
N GLY A 321 -16.37 -13.51 8.70
CA GLY A 321 -17.66 -13.08 9.24
C GLY A 321 -17.95 -13.66 10.64
N ILE A 322 -16.92 -13.76 11.48
CA ILE A 322 -16.98 -14.33 12.83
C ILE A 322 -16.36 -13.36 13.85
N LYS A 323 -16.47 -13.68 15.13
CA LYS A 323 -15.71 -13.02 16.20
C LYS A 323 -14.33 -13.65 16.37
N ILE A 324 -13.39 -12.91 16.94
CA ILE A 324 -12.02 -13.38 17.16
C ILE A 324 -12.00 -14.65 18.04
N GLU A 325 -12.91 -14.75 19.01
CA GLU A 325 -13.02 -15.89 19.93
C GLU A 325 -13.49 -17.18 19.24
N GLU A 326 -14.03 -17.08 18.02
CA GLU A 326 -14.47 -18.23 17.21
C GLU A 326 -13.33 -18.79 16.33
N LEU A 327 -12.17 -18.12 16.29
CA LEU A 327 -10.98 -18.68 15.63
C LEU A 327 -10.40 -19.82 16.46
N PRO A 328 -10.20 -21.03 15.89
CA PRO A 328 -9.60 -22.12 16.64
C PRO A 328 -8.14 -21.84 16.95
N SER A 329 -7.64 -22.46 18.03
CA SER A 329 -6.26 -22.28 18.50
C SER A 329 -5.21 -22.61 17.43
N SER A 330 -5.49 -23.57 16.54
CA SER A 330 -4.60 -23.91 15.42
C SER A 330 -4.53 -22.79 14.37
N ALA A 331 -5.65 -22.13 14.06
CA ALA A 331 -5.67 -20.97 13.17
C ALA A 331 -4.93 -19.78 13.80
N LEU A 332 -5.21 -19.48 15.07
CA LEU A 332 -4.52 -18.41 15.82
C LEU A 332 -3.00 -18.61 15.86
N LYS A 333 -2.54 -19.85 16.02
CA LYS A 333 -1.12 -20.18 15.98
C LYS A 333 -0.48 -19.77 14.65
N ILE A 334 -1.12 -20.11 13.53
CA ILE A 334 -0.61 -19.78 12.19
C ILE A 334 -0.60 -18.27 11.98
N ILE A 335 -1.66 -17.56 12.37
CA ILE A 335 -1.75 -16.09 12.29
C ILE A 335 -0.59 -15.40 13.03
N ARG A 336 -0.18 -15.95 14.19
CA ARG A 336 0.89 -15.36 15.03
C ARG A 336 2.30 -15.72 14.58
N GLU A 337 2.49 -16.91 14.01
CA GLU A 337 3.82 -17.43 13.65
C GLU A 337 4.23 -17.11 12.20
N LYS A 338 3.26 -16.94 11.30
CA LYS A 338 3.51 -16.66 9.89
C LYS A 338 3.50 -15.16 9.60
N ASP A 339 4.20 -14.79 8.55
CA ASP A 339 4.29 -13.39 8.12
C ASP A 339 3.18 -13.08 7.11
N PHE A 340 2.19 -12.31 7.57
CA PHE A 340 1.11 -11.78 6.76
C PHE A 340 1.31 -10.31 6.41
N ARG A 341 2.56 -9.85 6.31
CA ARG A 341 2.87 -8.50 5.88
C ARG A 341 2.71 -8.32 4.38
N TYR A 342 2.20 -7.16 3.98
CA TYR A 342 1.99 -6.80 2.59
C TYR A 342 2.09 -5.28 2.36
N GLU A 343 2.31 -4.90 1.12
CA GLU A 343 2.21 -3.53 0.62
C GLU A 343 0.91 -3.38 -0.17
N LYS A 344 0.22 -2.26 0.01
CA LYS A 344 -0.88 -1.89 -0.89
C LYS A 344 -0.31 -1.34 -2.19
N LEU A 345 -0.73 -1.90 -3.32
CA LEU A 345 -0.34 -1.40 -4.63
C LEU A 345 -1.18 -0.17 -4.97
N LYS A 346 -0.51 0.96 -5.22
CA LYS A 346 -1.12 2.25 -5.57
C LYS A 346 -0.48 2.85 -6.84
N GLY A 347 -1.19 3.77 -7.48
CA GLY A 347 -0.71 4.49 -8.67
C GLY A 347 -0.22 3.55 -9.76
N ALA A 348 0.96 3.84 -10.34
CA ALA A 348 1.53 3.09 -11.45
C ALA A 348 1.67 1.57 -11.18
N GLN A 349 1.98 1.17 -9.95
CA GLN A 349 2.12 -0.25 -9.61
C GLN A 349 0.78 -0.99 -9.68
N ARG A 350 -0.29 -0.34 -9.19
CA ARG A 350 -1.65 -0.89 -9.29
C ARG A 350 -2.10 -0.92 -10.75
N ASP A 351 -1.83 0.15 -11.48
CA ASP A 351 -2.28 0.31 -12.86
C ASP A 351 -1.58 -0.69 -13.80
N GLU A 352 -0.33 -1.08 -13.51
CA GLU A 352 0.37 -2.17 -14.20
C GLU A 352 -0.33 -3.54 -14.01
N ILE A 353 -0.74 -3.86 -12.77
CA ILE A 353 -1.51 -5.07 -12.49
C ILE A 353 -2.86 -5.03 -13.20
N LEU A 354 -3.57 -3.91 -13.11
CA LEU A 354 -4.86 -3.72 -13.77
C LEU A 354 -4.74 -3.88 -15.29
N LEU A 355 -3.75 -3.25 -15.90
CA LEU A 355 -3.51 -3.37 -17.34
C LEU A 355 -3.21 -4.83 -17.73
N THR A 356 -2.49 -5.57 -16.89
CA THR A 356 -2.21 -7.00 -17.10
C THR A 356 -3.49 -7.82 -17.07
N VAL A 357 -4.34 -7.61 -16.06
CA VAL A 357 -5.64 -8.30 -15.90
C VAL A 357 -6.56 -7.97 -17.08
N VAL A 358 -6.72 -6.69 -17.42
CA VAL A 358 -7.58 -6.23 -18.52
C VAL A 358 -7.10 -6.77 -19.86
N LYS A 359 -5.78 -6.71 -20.16
CA LYS A 359 -5.23 -7.30 -21.40
C LYS A 359 -5.49 -8.79 -21.47
N ARG A 360 -5.39 -9.50 -20.34
CA ARG A 360 -5.67 -10.93 -20.27
C ARG A 360 -7.13 -11.22 -20.58
N ILE A 361 -8.06 -10.48 -19.97
CA ILE A 361 -9.52 -10.53 -20.23
C ILE A 361 -9.82 -10.29 -21.71
N ILE A 362 -9.35 -9.17 -22.26
CA ILE A 362 -9.61 -8.78 -23.65
C ILE A 362 -9.04 -9.82 -24.63
N SER A 363 -7.88 -10.40 -24.33
CA SER A 363 -7.28 -11.40 -25.22
C SER A 363 -8.13 -12.66 -25.37
N GLY A 364 -9.03 -12.95 -24.42
CA GLY A 364 -9.85 -14.17 -24.42
C GLY A 364 -9.04 -15.46 -24.30
N ASN A 365 -7.71 -15.38 -24.12
CA ASN A 365 -6.81 -16.54 -24.06
C ASN A 365 -6.87 -17.20 -22.68
N PHE A 366 -8.03 -17.76 -22.38
CA PHE A 366 -8.32 -18.49 -21.16
C PHE A 366 -8.47 -19.97 -21.43
N TRP A 367 -8.12 -20.75 -20.43
CA TRP A 367 -8.62 -22.10 -20.35
C TRP A 367 -10.04 -22.04 -19.80
N VAL A 368 -11.03 -22.35 -20.62
CA VAL A 368 -12.44 -22.36 -20.25
C VAL A 368 -12.73 -23.65 -19.48
N SER A 369 -13.39 -23.58 -18.33
CA SER A 369 -13.78 -24.75 -17.53
C SER A 369 -14.87 -25.58 -18.21
N GLY A 370 -15.00 -26.85 -17.84
CA GLY A 370 -16.09 -27.72 -18.29
C GLY A 370 -15.75 -29.21 -18.36
N GLN A 371 -16.70 -30.02 -18.81
CA GLN A 371 -16.60 -31.48 -18.83
C GLN A 371 -15.45 -32.02 -19.72
N ASP A 372 -15.07 -31.27 -20.77
CA ASP A 372 -14.07 -31.71 -21.75
C ASP A 372 -12.63 -31.64 -21.20
N LYS A 373 -12.49 -31.35 -19.90
CA LYS A 373 -11.20 -31.12 -19.23
C LYS A 373 -10.67 -32.32 -18.48
N LYS A 374 -11.40 -33.44 -18.45
CA LYS A 374 -11.04 -34.65 -17.72
C LYS A 374 -9.60 -35.11 -17.99
N ASP A 375 -9.22 -35.21 -19.26
CA ASP A 375 -7.89 -35.69 -19.66
C ASP A 375 -6.75 -34.77 -19.18
N ILE A 376 -7.02 -33.47 -19.04
CA ILE A 376 -6.03 -32.50 -18.55
C ILE A 376 -5.79 -32.71 -17.06
N TRP A 377 -6.85 -32.92 -16.28
CA TRP A 377 -6.73 -33.22 -14.86
C TRP A 377 -6.10 -34.58 -14.62
N GLU A 378 -6.50 -35.61 -15.37
CA GLU A 378 -5.89 -36.94 -15.29
C GLU A 378 -4.38 -36.87 -15.53
N LYS A 379 -3.95 -36.08 -16.52
CA LYS A 379 -2.54 -35.84 -16.77
C LYS A 379 -1.87 -35.12 -15.59
N GLY A 380 -2.44 -34.02 -15.12
CA GLY A 380 -1.88 -33.23 -14.02
C GLY A 380 -1.70 -34.07 -12.75
N TRP A 381 -2.74 -34.78 -12.34
CA TRP A 381 -2.73 -35.64 -11.16
C TRP A 381 -1.83 -36.86 -11.32
N SER A 382 -1.69 -37.41 -12.53
CA SER A 382 -0.69 -38.46 -12.80
C SER A 382 0.74 -37.98 -12.55
N GLU A 383 1.05 -36.72 -12.88
CA GLU A 383 2.38 -36.13 -12.61
C GLU A 383 2.61 -35.92 -11.11
N ASN A 384 1.58 -35.48 -10.36
CA ASN A 384 1.64 -35.40 -8.89
C ASN A 384 1.81 -36.78 -8.25
N LEU A 385 1.06 -37.79 -8.70
CA LEU A 385 1.19 -39.18 -8.25
C LEU A 385 2.61 -39.71 -8.43
N ALA A 386 3.21 -39.50 -9.60
CA ALA A 386 4.58 -39.92 -9.87
C ALA A 386 5.58 -39.24 -8.93
N THR A 387 5.37 -37.96 -8.63
CA THR A 387 6.21 -37.18 -7.72
C THR A 387 6.07 -37.66 -6.27
N TYR A 388 4.84 -37.88 -5.80
CA TYR A 388 4.56 -38.38 -4.46
C TYR A 388 5.11 -39.79 -4.27
N ASN A 389 4.89 -40.73 -5.21
CA ASN A 389 5.43 -42.09 -5.11
C ASN A 389 6.96 -42.14 -5.03
N LYS A 390 7.65 -41.14 -5.58
CA LYS A 390 9.11 -41.04 -5.53
C LYS A 390 9.62 -40.47 -4.20
N THR A 391 8.86 -39.58 -3.56
CA THR A 391 9.33 -38.74 -2.46
C THR A 391 8.68 -39.07 -1.11
N LEU A 392 7.46 -39.60 -1.13
CA LEU A 392 6.54 -39.77 0.01
C LEU A 392 6.28 -38.46 0.78
N ALA A 393 6.56 -37.33 0.13
CA ALA A 393 6.52 -36.00 0.71
C ALA A 393 5.26 -35.26 0.23
N SER A 394 4.53 -34.62 1.14
CA SER A 394 3.25 -33.94 0.84
C SER A 394 3.42 -32.79 -0.14
N GLU A 395 4.63 -32.24 -0.26
CA GLU A 395 5.01 -31.22 -1.25
C GLU A 395 4.84 -31.73 -2.69
N GLY A 396 5.01 -33.03 -2.91
CA GLY A 396 4.76 -33.67 -4.21
C GLY A 396 3.28 -33.64 -4.64
N LEU A 397 2.36 -33.34 -3.71
CA LEU A 397 0.93 -33.19 -3.97
C LEU A 397 0.55 -31.77 -4.38
N ILE A 398 1.45 -30.79 -4.28
CA ILE A 398 1.15 -29.40 -4.67
C ILE A 398 0.84 -29.37 -6.17
N PRO A 399 -0.38 -28.96 -6.57
CA PRO A 399 -0.71 -28.87 -7.97
C PRO A 399 0.19 -27.88 -8.70
N LYS A 400 0.69 -28.25 -9.88
CA LYS A 400 1.66 -27.43 -10.64
C LYS A 400 1.10 -26.11 -11.17
N PHE A 401 -0.23 -25.95 -11.19
CA PHE A 401 -0.87 -24.69 -11.58
C PHE A 401 -0.89 -23.66 -10.45
N ILE A 402 -0.61 -24.06 -9.21
CA ILE A 402 -0.40 -23.10 -8.11
C ILE A 402 0.91 -22.37 -8.40
N GLN A 403 0.80 -21.09 -8.77
CA GLN A 403 1.92 -20.22 -9.07
C GLN A 403 1.94 -19.05 -8.09
N SER A 404 3.14 -18.60 -7.73
CA SER A 404 3.30 -17.33 -7.02
C SER A 404 2.90 -16.20 -7.95
N HIS A 405 1.86 -15.45 -7.59
CA HIS A 405 1.46 -14.25 -8.32
C HIS A 405 2.26 -13.03 -7.84
N PRO A 406 2.56 -12.07 -8.72
CA PRO A 406 3.26 -10.84 -8.33
C PRO A 406 2.39 -9.91 -7.46
N ALA A 407 1.07 -10.14 -7.43
CA ALA A 407 0.10 -9.42 -6.63
C ALA A 407 -1.08 -10.33 -6.27
N LEU A 408 -1.77 -10.01 -5.17
CA LEU A 408 -3.01 -10.66 -4.73
C LEU A 408 -4.12 -9.62 -4.61
N ARG A 409 -5.39 -10.06 -4.59
CA ARG A 409 -6.53 -9.23 -4.20
C ARG A 409 -6.75 -9.33 -2.70
N LEU A 410 -7.01 -8.20 -2.05
CA LEU A 410 -7.41 -8.13 -0.64
C LEU A 410 -8.32 -6.90 -0.42
N ASN A 411 -9.52 -7.12 0.11
CA ASN A 411 -10.51 -6.09 0.44
C ASN A 411 -10.79 -5.09 -0.70
N GLY A 412 -10.92 -5.60 -1.93
CA GLY A 412 -11.17 -4.76 -3.10
C GLY A 412 -9.97 -3.88 -3.49
N GLU A 413 -8.75 -4.28 -3.14
CA GLU A 413 -7.50 -3.65 -3.58
C GLU A 413 -6.49 -4.70 -4.05
N TYR A 414 -5.47 -4.26 -4.79
CA TYR A 414 -4.30 -5.10 -5.07
C TYR A 414 -3.22 -4.90 -4.01
N ILE A 415 -2.64 -6.01 -3.56
CA ILE A 415 -1.54 -6.03 -2.60
C ILE A 415 -0.33 -6.79 -3.16
N ARG A 416 0.85 -6.43 -2.68
CA ARG A 416 2.07 -7.20 -2.86
C ARG A 416 2.47 -7.81 -1.51
N PRO A 417 2.37 -9.14 -1.35
CA PRO A 417 2.90 -9.81 -0.17
C PRO A 417 4.41 -9.56 0.00
N LEU A 418 4.87 -9.47 1.25
CA LEU A 418 6.31 -9.44 1.54
C LEU A 418 6.94 -10.84 1.57
N GLU A 419 6.13 -11.88 1.75
CA GLU A 419 6.55 -13.28 1.72
C GLU A 419 5.88 -14.05 0.58
N SER A 420 6.61 -14.98 -0.02
CA SER A 420 6.11 -15.79 -1.15
C SER A 420 4.97 -16.73 -0.75
N ASP A 421 4.96 -17.17 0.51
CA ASP A 421 4.01 -18.17 1.01
C ASP A 421 2.73 -17.53 1.58
N PHE A 422 2.52 -16.23 1.38
CA PHE A 422 1.41 -15.49 1.98
C PHE A 422 0.04 -16.11 1.70
N GLU A 423 -0.27 -16.38 0.43
CA GLU A 423 -1.56 -16.98 0.04
C GLU A 423 -1.68 -18.42 0.57
N PHE A 424 -0.58 -19.17 0.54
CA PHE A 424 -0.56 -20.53 1.09
C PHE A 424 -0.86 -20.55 2.60
N ASN A 425 -0.21 -19.66 3.36
CA ASN A 425 -0.44 -19.49 4.79
C ASN A 425 -1.87 -19.00 5.07
N PHE A 426 -2.43 -18.12 4.23
CA PHE A 426 -3.82 -17.69 4.35
C PHE A 426 -4.76 -18.87 4.18
N ALA A 427 -4.55 -19.69 3.14
CA ALA A 427 -5.34 -20.87 2.87
C ALA A 427 -5.24 -21.90 4.01
N ASP A 428 -4.09 -22.02 4.68
CA ASP A 428 -3.93 -22.82 5.89
C ASP A 428 -4.78 -22.30 7.06
N VAL A 429 -4.74 -20.99 7.36
CA VAL A 429 -5.60 -20.38 8.39
C VAL A 429 -7.07 -20.64 8.10
N TYR A 430 -7.47 -20.41 6.84
CA TYR A 430 -8.83 -20.64 6.36
C TYR A 430 -9.28 -22.10 6.54
N ARG A 431 -8.45 -23.08 6.13
CA ARG A 431 -8.75 -24.52 6.31
C ARG A 431 -8.88 -24.90 7.77
N GLN A 432 -7.95 -24.47 8.62
CA GLN A 432 -7.99 -24.75 10.06
C GLN A 432 -9.28 -24.27 10.69
N TRP A 433 -9.72 -23.06 10.33
CA TRP A 433 -10.99 -22.50 10.78
C TRP A 433 -12.19 -23.24 10.20
N ALA A 434 -12.29 -23.35 8.87
CA ALA A 434 -13.47 -23.88 8.20
C ALA A 434 -13.71 -25.36 8.56
N PHE A 435 -12.66 -26.18 8.62
CA PHE A 435 -12.79 -27.60 8.95
C PHE A 435 -13.32 -27.80 10.38
N GLN A 436 -12.75 -27.10 11.36
CA GLN A 436 -13.22 -27.20 12.75
C GLN A 436 -14.62 -26.61 12.95
N THR A 437 -14.95 -25.55 12.21
CA THR A 437 -16.27 -24.90 12.31
C THR A 437 -17.38 -25.79 11.76
N PHE A 438 -17.16 -26.41 10.60
CA PHE A 438 -18.24 -27.09 9.89
C PHE A 438 -18.25 -28.62 10.09
N PHE A 439 -17.11 -29.25 10.40
CA PHE A 439 -16.97 -30.70 10.33
C PHE A 439 -16.68 -31.39 11.69
N SER A 440 -16.66 -30.65 12.80
CA SER A 440 -16.35 -31.24 14.11
C SER A 440 -17.35 -32.32 14.54
N ASP A 441 -18.64 -32.14 14.26
CA ASP A 441 -19.74 -32.98 14.78
C ASP A 441 -20.24 -34.08 13.81
N VAL A 442 -19.46 -34.42 12.78
CA VAL A 442 -19.84 -35.48 11.81
C VAL A 442 -19.01 -36.75 11.99
N LYS A 443 -19.50 -37.89 11.51
CA LYS A 443 -18.75 -39.16 11.53
C LYS A 443 -17.82 -39.29 10.32
N ALA A 444 -18.28 -38.86 9.16
CA ALA A 444 -17.56 -38.99 7.89
C ALA A 444 -17.51 -37.66 7.13
N ILE A 445 -16.42 -37.41 6.41
CA ILE A 445 -16.20 -36.19 5.62
C ILE A 445 -15.90 -36.58 4.16
N TYR A 446 -16.67 -36.05 3.22
CA TYR A 446 -16.55 -36.34 1.79
C TYR A 446 -16.09 -35.07 1.05
N GLU A 447 -14.92 -35.13 0.42
CA GLU A 447 -14.39 -34.09 -0.46
C GLU A 447 -14.67 -34.44 -1.92
N PHE A 448 -15.51 -33.66 -2.61
CA PHE A 448 -15.72 -33.81 -4.05
C PHE A 448 -14.78 -32.87 -4.82
N GLY A 449 -14.12 -33.42 -5.84
CA GLY A 449 -13.01 -32.76 -6.53
C GLY A 449 -11.70 -32.79 -5.74
N CYS A 450 -11.43 -33.88 -5.01
CA CYS A 450 -10.29 -33.90 -4.09
C CYS A 450 -8.92 -33.78 -4.77
N GLY A 451 -8.83 -33.96 -6.10
CA GLY A 451 -7.60 -33.83 -6.88
C GLY A 451 -6.44 -34.60 -6.26
N SER A 452 -5.36 -33.88 -5.95
CA SER A 452 -4.17 -34.47 -5.33
C SER A 452 -4.31 -34.83 -3.84
N GLY A 453 -5.45 -34.56 -3.20
CA GLY A 453 -5.73 -34.98 -1.83
C GLY A 453 -5.15 -34.10 -0.74
N GLN A 454 -4.68 -32.89 -1.06
CA GLN A 454 -4.04 -32.01 -0.07
C GLN A 454 -4.96 -31.62 1.09
N HIS A 455 -6.26 -31.45 0.83
CA HIS A 455 -7.20 -31.12 1.89
C HIS A 455 -7.52 -32.34 2.76
N LEU A 456 -7.58 -33.55 2.19
CA LEU A 456 -7.66 -34.80 2.96
C LEU A 456 -6.46 -34.99 3.91
N VAL A 457 -5.25 -34.64 3.48
CA VAL A 457 -4.05 -34.63 4.35
C VAL A 457 -4.28 -33.72 5.55
N SER A 458 -4.71 -32.49 5.31
CA SER A 458 -4.98 -31.52 6.38
C SER A 458 -6.14 -31.96 7.29
N LEU A 459 -7.21 -32.56 6.73
CA LEU A 459 -8.32 -33.11 7.50
C LEU A 459 -7.90 -34.28 8.39
N ALA A 460 -7.02 -35.18 7.91
CA ALA A 460 -6.53 -36.31 8.69
C ALA A 460 -5.67 -35.85 9.88
N GLU A 461 -4.96 -34.74 9.74
CA GLU A 461 -4.18 -34.12 10.82
C GLU A 461 -5.09 -33.44 11.86
N VAL A 462 -6.12 -32.71 11.40
CA VAL A 462 -7.10 -32.02 12.26
C VAL A 462 -7.99 -33.03 13.00
N PHE A 463 -8.52 -34.02 12.29
CA PHE A 463 -9.46 -35.01 12.82
C PHE A 463 -8.87 -36.42 12.79
N LYS A 464 -7.93 -36.69 13.72
CA LYS A 464 -7.25 -37.99 13.81
C LYS A 464 -8.23 -39.16 13.87
N GLY A 465 -8.13 -40.08 12.91
CA GLY A 465 -8.95 -41.29 12.82
C GLY A 465 -10.36 -41.08 12.28
N ARG A 466 -10.75 -39.85 11.90
CA ARG A 466 -12.03 -39.57 11.25
C ARG A 466 -12.10 -40.28 9.90
N GLU A 467 -13.30 -40.73 9.53
CA GLU A 467 -13.58 -41.35 8.24
C GLU A 467 -13.59 -40.27 7.15
N LEU A 468 -12.67 -40.36 6.20
CA LEU A 468 -12.49 -39.38 5.12
C LEU A 468 -12.65 -40.05 3.76
N HIS A 469 -13.30 -39.35 2.84
CA HIS A 469 -13.50 -39.83 1.48
C HIS A 469 -13.07 -38.75 0.48
N GLY A 470 -12.14 -39.11 -0.41
CA GLY A 470 -11.77 -38.29 -1.56
C GLY A 470 -12.49 -38.79 -2.80
N LEU A 471 -13.26 -37.91 -3.45
CA LEU A 471 -13.96 -38.22 -4.69
C LEU A 471 -13.49 -37.28 -5.80
N ASP A 472 -13.11 -37.84 -6.94
CA ASP A 472 -12.63 -37.04 -8.08
C ASP A 472 -12.89 -37.79 -9.39
N TRP A 473 -13.07 -37.06 -10.49
CA TRP A 473 -13.33 -37.68 -11.79
C TRP A 473 -12.09 -38.32 -12.44
N ALA A 474 -10.90 -37.96 -11.98
CA ALA A 474 -9.63 -38.50 -12.44
C ALA A 474 -9.25 -39.73 -11.61
N GLU A 475 -8.85 -40.80 -12.29
CA GLU A 475 -8.41 -42.04 -11.66
C GLU A 475 -7.09 -41.85 -10.90
N SER A 476 -6.22 -40.97 -11.37
CA SER A 476 -4.95 -40.65 -10.72
C SER A 476 -5.16 -40.06 -9.32
N SER A 477 -6.18 -39.24 -9.11
CA SER A 477 -6.57 -38.75 -7.78
C SER A 477 -6.84 -39.92 -6.83
N SER A 478 -7.64 -40.91 -7.26
CA SER A 478 -7.93 -42.09 -6.45
C SER A 478 -6.68 -42.92 -6.12
N LYS A 479 -5.74 -43.01 -7.06
CA LYS A 479 -4.44 -43.67 -6.86
C LYS A 479 -3.57 -42.92 -5.86
N ILE A 480 -3.60 -41.59 -5.85
CA ILE A 480 -2.90 -40.75 -4.86
C ILE A 480 -3.46 -41.02 -3.46
N ILE A 481 -4.78 -40.96 -3.29
CA ILE A 481 -5.41 -41.19 -1.98
C ILE A 481 -5.11 -42.59 -1.44
N SER A 482 -5.16 -43.60 -2.32
CA SER A 482 -4.80 -44.98 -1.95
C SER A 482 -3.34 -45.09 -1.49
N ALA A 483 -2.42 -44.38 -2.15
CA ALA A 483 -1.02 -44.32 -1.76
C ALA A 483 -0.82 -43.61 -0.42
N LEU A 484 -1.52 -42.49 -0.19
CA LEU A 484 -1.51 -41.76 1.08
C LEU A 484 -2.00 -42.61 2.25
N ASN A 485 -3.13 -43.31 2.08
CA ASN A 485 -3.64 -44.21 3.11
C ASN A 485 -2.61 -45.32 3.40
N LYS A 486 -2.05 -45.95 2.37
CA LYS A 486 -1.03 -47.00 2.54
C LYS A 486 0.23 -46.50 3.28
N ASP A 487 0.68 -45.28 2.99
CA ASP A 487 1.88 -44.68 3.59
C ASP A 487 1.63 -44.22 5.03
N ARG A 488 0.47 -43.61 5.30
CA ARG A 488 0.19 -42.91 6.57
C ARG A 488 -0.71 -43.66 7.54
N GLY A 489 -1.41 -44.70 7.08
CA GLY A 489 -2.36 -45.48 7.89
C GLY A 489 -3.59 -44.68 8.33
N TRP A 490 -3.99 -43.67 7.56
CA TRP A 490 -5.16 -42.87 7.86
C TRP A 490 -6.45 -43.53 7.39
N ASN A 491 -7.58 -43.20 8.03
CA ASN A 491 -8.89 -43.72 7.63
C ASN A 491 -9.45 -42.93 6.42
N ILE A 492 -8.81 -43.09 5.25
CA ILE A 492 -9.16 -42.37 4.02
C ILE A 492 -9.45 -43.36 2.89
N GLU A 493 -10.58 -43.16 2.21
CA GLU A 493 -10.98 -43.92 1.03
C GLU A 493 -11.09 -43.04 -0.21
N ALA A 494 -10.96 -43.66 -1.37
CA ALA A 494 -10.94 -42.97 -2.66
C ALA A 494 -12.04 -43.49 -3.58
N HIS A 495 -12.70 -42.58 -4.30
CA HIS A 495 -13.79 -42.89 -5.21
C HIS A 495 -13.64 -42.12 -6.53
N VAL A 496 -13.81 -42.81 -7.66
CA VAL A 496 -13.94 -42.11 -8.95
C VAL A 496 -15.36 -41.61 -9.08
N PHE A 497 -15.55 -40.30 -9.20
CA PHE A 497 -16.88 -39.68 -9.20
C PHE A 497 -16.96 -38.50 -10.17
N ASP A 498 -17.97 -38.52 -11.04
CA ASP A 498 -18.25 -37.44 -11.98
C ASP A 498 -19.40 -36.57 -11.47
N MET A 499 -19.14 -35.30 -11.15
CA MET A 499 -20.17 -34.38 -10.69
C MET A 499 -21.13 -33.94 -11.81
N PHE A 500 -20.74 -34.02 -13.08
CA PHE A 500 -21.64 -33.77 -14.20
C PHE A 500 -22.63 -34.92 -14.41
N ASN A 501 -22.24 -36.14 -14.02
CA ASN A 501 -23.08 -37.34 -14.06
C ASN A 501 -22.95 -38.18 -12.77
N PRO A 502 -23.52 -37.72 -11.65
CA PRO A 502 -23.38 -38.36 -10.33
C PRO A 502 -23.83 -39.83 -10.33
N ASP A 503 -22.98 -40.75 -9.85
CA ASP A 503 -23.38 -42.13 -9.60
C ASP A 503 -24.22 -42.19 -8.31
N GLU A 504 -25.53 -42.42 -8.46
CA GLU A 504 -26.46 -42.51 -7.34
C GLU A 504 -26.20 -43.68 -6.38
N LYS A 505 -25.32 -44.62 -6.73
CA LYS A 505 -24.93 -45.74 -5.86
C LYS A 505 -23.94 -45.33 -4.78
N VAL A 506 -23.22 -44.23 -4.97
CA VAL A 506 -22.34 -43.67 -3.95
C VAL A 506 -23.24 -43.00 -2.91
N GLY A 507 -23.26 -43.54 -1.70
CA GLY A 507 -24.04 -43.03 -0.58
C GLY A 507 -23.17 -42.30 0.45
N PHE A 508 -23.81 -41.78 1.49
CA PHE A 508 -23.11 -41.18 2.63
C PHE A 508 -23.41 -41.91 3.94
N ASP A 509 -22.36 -42.09 4.73
CA ASP A 509 -22.48 -42.39 6.15
C ASP A 509 -23.16 -41.23 6.89
N LYS A 510 -24.02 -41.51 7.86
CA LYS A 510 -24.78 -40.48 8.58
C LYS A 510 -24.38 -40.41 10.06
N PRO A 511 -24.10 -39.22 10.62
CA PRO A 511 -24.06 -37.90 9.96
C PRO A 511 -22.75 -37.68 9.18
N SER A 512 -22.82 -37.13 7.96
CA SER A 512 -21.66 -36.75 7.14
C SER A 512 -21.60 -35.27 6.82
N ALA A 513 -20.39 -34.77 6.61
CA ALA A 513 -20.16 -33.50 5.92
C ALA A 513 -19.75 -33.75 4.47
N VAL A 514 -20.22 -32.90 3.58
CA VAL A 514 -19.76 -32.82 2.18
C VAL A 514 -19.13 -31.47 1.94
N PHE A 515 -18.00 -31.43 1.25
CA PHE A 515 -17.41 -30.16 0.83
C PHE A 515 -16.70 -30.23 -0.51
N THR A 516 -16.48 -29.05 -1.08
CA THR A 516 -15.66 -28.81 -2.28
C THR A 516 -14.75 -27.61 -2.05
N VAL A 517 -13.58 -27.61 -2.67
CA VAL A 517 -12.67 -26.46 -2.71
C VAL A 517 -12.20 -26.26 -4.14
N GLY A 518 -12.45 -25.08 -4.72
CA GLY A 518 -12.02 -24.76 -6.10
C GLY A 518 -12.44 -25.80 -7.15
N THR A 519 -13.58 -26.45 -6.93
CA THR A 519 -14.05 -27.56 -7.78
C THR A 519 -15.38 -27.22 -8.43
N MET A 520 -16.34 -26.72 -7.65
CA MET A 520 -17.61 -26.26 -8.23
C MET A 520 -17.37 -25.12 -9.21
N GLU A 521 -16.31 -24.30 -9.01
CA GLU A 521 -15.87 -23.29 -9.98
C GLU A 521 -15.76 -23.86 -11.41
N GLN A 522 -15.46 -25.15 -11.59
CA GLN A 522 -15.26 -25.78 -12.89
C GLN A 522 -16.57 -26.23 -13.58
N MET A 523 -17.72 -26.11 -12.91
CA MET A 523 -19.00 -26.64 -13.39
C MET A 523 -19.82 -25.64 -14.24
N GLY A 524 -19.45 -24.36 -14.25
CA GLY A 524 -20.23 -23.31 -14.91
C GLY A 524 -21.69 -23.31 -14.43
N LYS A 525 -22.64 -23.45 -15.37
CA LYS A 525 -24.08 -23.53 -15.08
C LYS A 525 -24.61 -24.97 -14.94
N ASN A 526 -23.77 -25.98 -15.06
CA ASN A 526 -24.16 -27.40 -15.13
C ASN A 526 -24.09 -28.11 -13.77
N PHE A 527 -24.27 -27.39 -12.66
CA PHE A 527 -24.17 -27.94 -11.30
C PHE A 527 -25.44 -28.69 -10.82
N GLU A 528 -26.59 -28.53 -11.49
CA GLU A 528 -27.88 -29.03 -10.99
C GLU A 528 -27.90 -30.55 -10.75
N PRO A 529 -27.31 -31.42 -11.60
CA PRO A 529 -27.26 -32.87 -11.33
C PRO A 529 -26.59 -33.18 -9.99
N PHE A 530 -25.45 -32.55 -9.70
CA PHE A 530 -24.75 -32.73 -8.43
C PHE A 530 -25.56 -32.18 -7.25
N LEU A 531 -26.20 -31.02 -7.40
CA LEU A 531 -27.08 -30.47 -6.37
C LEU A 531 -28.25 -31.41 -6.04
N GLN A 532 -28.89 -32.01 -7.04
CA GLN A 532 -29.97 -32.98 -6.80
C GLN A 532 -29.46 -34.24 -6.09
N TYR A 533 -28.28 -34.72 -6.47
CA TYR A 533 -27.62 -35.84 -5.78
C TYR A 533 -27.39 -35.54 -4.28
N LEU A 534 -26.95 -34.34 -3.92
CA LEU A 534 -26.78 -33.92 -2.53
C LEU A 534 -28.12 -33.83 -1.78
N LEU A 535 -29.14 -33.23 -2.39
CA LEU A 535 -30.49 -33.13 -1.82
C LEU A 535 -31.11 -34.51 -1.55
N LYS A 536 -30.86 -35.48 -2.44
CA LYS A 536 -31.34 -36.87 -2.30
C LYS A 536 -30.65 -37.58 -1.15
N ASN A 537 -29.32 -37.48 -1.05
CA ASN A 537 -28.53 -38.21 -0.05
C ASN A 537 -28.61 -37.60 1.37
N LYS A 538 -28.92 -36.31 1.47
CA LYS A 538 -29.13 -35.56 2.72
C LYS A 538 -27.93 -35.66 3.69
N PRO A 539 -26.74 -35.15 3.33
CA PRO A 539 -25.65 -35.00 4.29
C PRO A 539 -26.05 -34.04 5.43
N ALA A 540 -25.38 -34.13 6.58
CA ALA A 540 -25.66 -33.28 7.74
C ALA A 540 -25.29 -31.82 7.51
N ILE A 541 -24.29 -31.57 6.65
CA ILE A 541 -23.89 -30.24 6.19
C ILE A 541 -23.19 -30.35 4.82
N VAL A 542 -23.39 -29.33 3.98
CA VAL A 542 -22.68 -29.13 2.71
C VAL A 542 -21.96 -27.79 2.78
N VAL A 543 -20.68 -27.75 2.40
CA VAL A 543 -19.87 -26.52 2.37
C VAL A 543 -19.11 -26.41 1.04
N HIS A 544 -19.40 -25.38 0.26
CA HIS A 544 -18.67 -25.10 -0.97
C HIS A 544 -17.76 -23.90 -0.76
N MET A 545 -16.44 -24.10 -0.89
CA MET A 545 -15.40 -23.07 -0.77
C MET A 545 -14.87 -22.75 -2.16
N GLU A 546 -15.36 -21.68 -2.76
CA GLU A 546 -15.31 -21.48 -4.20
C GLU A 546 -15.16 -20.00 -4.54
N THR A 547 -14.83 -19.75 -5.81
CA THR A 547 -15.13 -18.46 -6.43
C THR A 547 -16.64 -18.42 -6.72
N ILE A 548 -17.36 -17.49 -6.09
CA ILE A 548 -18.83 -17.37 -6.20
C ILE A 548 -19.15 -15.97 -6.72
N GLU A 549 -19.47 -15.88 -8.01
CA GLU A 549 -19.68 -14.59 -8.68
C GLU A 549 -20.84 -13.79 -8.09
N GLU A 550 -21.84 -14.46 -7.50
CA GLU A 550 -23.03 -13.79 -6.96
C GLU A 550 -22.79 -13.04 -5.65
N PHE A 551 -21.54 -13.01 -5.16
CA PHE A 551 -21.11 -12.11 -4.09
C PHE A 551 -20.59 -10.76 -4.59
N TYR A 552 -20.19 -10.66 -5.86
CA TYR A 552 -19.61 -9.44 -6.40
C TYR A 552 -20.64 -8.32 -6.53
N ASP A 553 -20.17 -7.10 -6.25
CA ASP A 553 -20.92 -5.87 -6.47
C ASP A 553 -20.45 -5.21 -7.78
N ASP A 554 -21.30 -5.22 -8.82
CA ASP A 554 -20.99 -4.60 -10.12
C ASP A 554 -20.75 -3.08 -10.04
N SER A 555 -21.15 -2.42 -8.94
CA SER A 555 -20.81 -1.02 -8.70
C SER A 555 -19.38 -0.82 -8.18
N ASN A 556 -18.73 -1.88 -7.71
CA ASN A 556 -17.33 -1.89 -7.32
C ASN A 556 -16.46 -2.33 -8.51
N PHE A 557 -15.51 -1.48 -8.88
CA PHE A 557 -14.64 -1.73 -10.04
C PHE A 557 -13.84 -3.04 -9.96
N PHE A 558 -13.31 -3.38 -8.79
CA PHE A 558 -12.51 -4.60 -8.64
C PHE A 558 -13.38 -5.84 -8.74
N ASP A 559 -14.57 -5.82 -8.13
CA ASP A 559 -15.50 -6.94 -8.16
C ASP A 559 -16.06 -7.14 -9.56
N TYR A 560 -16.35 -6.05 -10.27
CA TYR A 560 -16.72 -6.13 -11.68
C TYR A 560 -15.62 -6.77 -12.55
N LEU A 561 -14.34 -6.43 -12.32
CA LEU A 561 -13.24 -7.10 -13.05
C LEU A 561 -13.15 -8.59 -12.75
N ALA A 562 -13.33 -8.99 -11.49
CA ALA A 562 -13.39 -10.40 -11.10
C ALA A 562 -14.58 -11.12 -11.76
N HIS A 563 -15.75 -10.50 -11.74
CA HIS A 563 -16.95 -11.01 -12.41
C HIS A 563 -16.72 -11.22 -13.91
N VAL A 564 -16.10 -10.27 -14.61
CA VAL A 564 -15.78 -10.40 -16.03
C VAL A 564 -14.77 -11.52 -16.28
N TYR A 565 -13.76 -11.66 -15.43
CA TYR A 565 -12.78 -12.75 -15.54
C TYR A 565 -13.42 -14.13 -15.34
N ASP A 566 -14.23 -14.28 -14.29
CA ASP A 566 -14.90 -15.54 -13.94
C ASP A 566 -15.86 -15.97 -15.05
N ASN A 567 -16.62 -15.03 -15.62
CA ASN A 567 -17.46 -15.27 -16.79
C ASN A 567 -16.65 -15.74 -18.01
N ALA A 568 -15.51 -15.10 -18.30
CA ALA A 568 -14.64 -15.50 -19.42
C ALA A 568 -14.06 -16.91 -19.25
N ARG A 569 -13.94 -17.40 -18.01
CA ARG A 569 -13.49 -18.74 -17.65
C ARG A 569 -14.60 -19.78 -17.61
N ASN A 570 -15.87 -19.38 -17.76
CA ASN A 570 -17.06 -20.21 -17.53
C ASN A 570 -17.14 -20.74 -16.09
N TYR A 571 -16.75 -19.92 -15.11
CA TYR A 571 -16.83 -20.32 -13.71
C TYR A 571 -18.27 -20.43 -13.19
N LEU A 572 -18.40 -21.01 -12.00
CA LEU A 572 -19.67 -21.29 -11.34
C LEU A 572 -20.59 -20.07 -11.35
N SER A 573 -21.77 -20.23 -11.94
CA SER A 573 -22.72 -19.13 -12.16
C SER A 573 -24.14 -19.57 -11.85
N GLY A 574 -24.81 -18.86 -10.93
CA GLY A 574 -26.21 -19.09 -10.56
C GLY A 574 -26.43 -20.10 -9.43
N TYR A 575 -25.37 -20.67 -8.85
CA TYR A 575 -25.46 -21.65 -7.78
C TYR A 575 -25.99 -21.07 -6.47
N LEU A 576 -25.43 -19.95 -6.00
CA LEU A 576 -25.90 -19.29 -4.78
C LEU A 576 -27.34 -18.79 -4.96
N THR A 577 -27.66 -18.29 -6.16
CA THR A 577 -29.03 -17.90 -6.52
C THR A 577 -29.98 -19.09 -6.40
N ARG A 578 -29.58 -20.26 -6.92
CA ARG A 578 -30.36 -21.49 -6.83
C ARG A 578 -30.54 -21.97 -5.39
N LEU A 579 -29.52 -21.89 -4.54
CA LEU A 579 -29.63 -22.23 -3.13
C LEU A 579 -30.63 -21.32 -2.40
N LYS A 580 -30.58 -20.00 -2.63
CA LYS A 580 -31.53 -19.04 -2.06
C LYS A 580 -32.97 -19.35 -2.48
N GLN A 581 -33.18 -19.84 -3.70
CA GLN A 581 -34.49 -20.31 -4.14
C GLN A 581 -34.94 -21.55 -3.37
N LEU A 582 -34.09 -22.57 -3.24
CA LEU A 582 -34.40 -23.81 -2.52
C LEU A 582 -34.67 -23.58 -1.03
N GLU A 583 -34.02 -22.60 -0.42
CA GLU A 583 -34.29 -22.17 0.95
C GLU A 583 -35.70 -21.58 1.08
N LYS A 584 -36.11 -20.69 0.16
CA LYS A 584 -37.48 -20.15 0.09
C LYS A 584 -38.52 -21.24 -0.13
N GLU A 585 -38.18 -22.27 -0.90
CA GLU A 585 -39.01 -23.46 -1.12
C GLU A 585 -39.04 -24.40 0.12
N GLY A 586 -38.27 -24.12 1.16
CA GLY A 586 -38.21 -24.94 2.36
C GLY A 586 -37.51 -26.29 2.18
N LYS A 587 -36.69 -26.45 1.14
CA LYS A 587 -35.93 -27.68 0.85
C LYS A 587 -34.56 -27.74 1.52
N ILE A 588 -33.98 -26.58 1.80
CA ILE A 588 -32.70 -26.45 2.50
C ILE A 588 -32.78 -25.36 3.58
N THR A 589 -31.71 -25.26 4.36
CA THR A 589 -31.39 -24.10 5.21
C THR A 589 -29.98 -23.64 4.88
N ILE A 590 -29.79 -22.39 4.49
CA ILE A 590 -28.46 -21.78 4.35
C ILE A 590 -27.99 -21.43 5.76
N ILE A 591 -26.89 -22.05 6.18
CA ILE A 591 -26.29 -21.80 7.49
C ILE A 591 -25.46 -20.52 7.44
N LYS A 592 -24.67 -20.35 6.38
CA LYS A 592 -23.86 -19.17 6.16
C LYS A 592 -23.49 -19.03 4.69
N ALA A 593 -23.52 -17.80 4.18
CA ALA A 593 -22.97 -17.45 2.87
C ALA A 593 -22.08 -16.22 3.10
N GLN A 594 -20.79 -16.34 2.78
CA GLN A 594 -19.79 -15.33 3.12
C GLN A 594 -18.89 -15.06 1.93
N HIS A 595 -18.87 -13.79 1.51
CA HIS A 595 -17.85 -13.25 0.62
C HIS A 595 -16.57 -13.05 1.42
N ILE A 596 -15.48 -13.67 0.96
CA ILE A 596 -14.13 -13.43 1.48
C ILE A 596 -13.39 -12.66 0.39
N PRO A 597 -13.15 -11.34 0.57
CA PRO A 597 -12.53 -10.49 -0.45
C PRO A 597 -11.01 -10.70 -0.47
N PHE A 598 -10.58 -11.94 -0.71
CA PHE A 598 -9.19 -12.34 -0.83
C PHE A 598 -9.06 -13.40 -1.92
N GLY A 599 -8.00 -13.31 -2.72
CA GLY A 599 -7.72 -14.30 -3.74
C GLY A 599 -6.55 -13.90 -4.63
N SER A 600 -6.45 -14.60 -5.77
CA SER A 600 -5.43 -14.34 -6.78
C SER A 600 -5.57 -12.93 -7.38
N MET A 601 -4.67 -12.57 -8.30
CA MET A 601 -4.75 -11.30 -9.02
C MET A 601 -6.03 -11.13 -9.87
N TYR A 602 -6.81 -12.19 -10.07
CA TYR A 602 -7.96 -12.19 -10.99
C TYR A 602 -9.32 -12.17 -10.30
N HIS A 603 -9.47 -12.78 -9.13
CA HIS A 603 -10.77 -13.02 -8.50
C HIS A 603 -10.65 -13.37 -7.00
N ASP A 604 -11.77 -13.55 -6.30
CA ASP A 604 -11.79 -13.96 -4.89
C ASP A 604 -11.98 -15.47 -4.73
N SER A 605 -10.90 -16.17 -4.39
CA SER A 605 -10.83 -17.63 -4.48
C SER A 605 -11.37 -18.37 -3.26
N TYR A 606 -11.65 -17.67 -2.14
CA TYR A 606 -11.88 -18.29 -0.83
C TYR A 606 -13.29 -18.06 -0.26
N SER A 607 -14.22 -17.52 -1.05
CA SER A 607 -15.60 -17.33 -0.58
C SER A 607 -16.29 -18.67 -0.32
N PHE A 608 -17.36 -18.68 0.48
CA PHE A 608 -18.04 -19.95 0.74
C PHE A 608 -19.54 -19.82 0.99
N VAL A 609 -20.22 -20.95 0.80
CA VAL A 609 -21.61 -21.16 1.22
C VAL A 609 -21.74 -22.51 1.93
N ALA A 610 -22.31 -22.48 3.14
CA ALA A 610 -22.62 -23.64 3.96
C ALA A 610 -24.14 -23.77 4.11
N TRP A 611 -24.68 -24.96 3.86
CA TRP A 611 -26.11 -25.23 3.89
C TRP A 611 -26.43 -26.66 4.35
N LYS A 612 -27.68 -26.88 4.76
CA LYS A 612 -28.20 -28.19 5.20
C LYS A 612 -29.46 -28.56 4.42
N PRO A 613 -29.59 -29.78 3.91
CA PRO A 613 -30.85 -30.28 3.36
C PRO A 613 -31.89 -30.50 4.48
N LYS A 614 -33.18 -30.33 4.16
CA LYS A 614 -34.31 -30.59 5.07
C LYS A 614 -34.93 -31.98 4.89
#